data_AF-A0A510KEQ9-F1
#
_entry.id   AF-A0A510KEQ9-F1
#
_cell.length_a   1.000
_cell.length_b   1.000
_cell.length_c   1.000
_cell.angle_alpha   90.00
_cell.angle_beta   90.00
_cell.angle_gamma   90.00
#
_symmetry.space_group_name_H-M   'P 1'
#
loop_
_entity.id
_entity.type
_entity.pdbx_description
1 polymer ?
#
loop_
_entity_poly.entity_id
_entity_poly.type
_entity_poly.pdbx_seq_one_letter_code
_entity_poly.pdbx_strand_id
1 'polypeptide(L)' 'MAEYNYAYYCLHKLKIRPSEFAEMDIYEKGFIMACIDLKLKREKEAEKDLREKLVAEDVRR' A
#
# COMPACT_ATOMS: atom_id res chain seq x y z
N MET A 1 12.30 -5.48 -9.83
CA MET A 1 11.52 -6.19 -8.78
C MET A 1 10.44 -5.31 -8.16
N ALA A 2 10.73 -4.05 -7.79
CA ALA A 2 9.73 -3.16 -7.18
C ALA A 2 8.49 -2.90 -8.07
N GLU A 3 8.66 -2.71 -9.38
CA GLU A 3 7.58 -2.40 -10.33
C GLU A 3 6.51 -3.51 -10.43
N TYR A 4 6.90 -4.79 -10.32
CA TYR A 4 5.97 -5.91 -10.33
C TYR A 4 5.03 -5.91 -9.12
N ASN A 5 5.51 -5.47 -7.96
CA ASN A 5 4.69 -5.36 -6.75
C ASN A 5 3.63 -4.26 -6.91
N TYR A 6 4.00 -3.13 -7.52
CA TYR A 6 3.05 -2.06 -7.82
C TYR A 6 2.03 -2.53 -8.86
N ALA A 7 2.45 -3.18 -9.95
CA ALA A 7 1.54 -3.72 -10.96
C ALA A 7 0.54 -4.74 -10.36
N TYR A 8 1.00 -5.60 -9.45
CA TYR A 8 0.14 -6.52 -8.70
C TYR A 8 -0.87 -5.78 -7.81
N TYR A 9 -0.41 -4.77 -7.07
CA TYR A 9 -1.29 -3.93 -6.23
C TYR A 9 -2.34 -3.23 -7.09
N CYS A 10 -1.92 -2.64 -8.21
CA CYS A 10 -2.79 -1.99 -9.19
C CYS A 10 -3.88 -2.95 -9.68
N LEU A 11 -3.53 -4.18 -10.05
CA LEU A 11 -4.52 -5.17 -10.50
C LEU A 11 -5.49 -5.58 -9.39
N HIS A 12 -4.98 -5.90 -8.20
CA HIS A 12 -5.83 -6.45 -7.14
C HIS A 12 -6.68 -5.40 -6.42
N LYS A 13 -6.12 -4.22 -6.15
CA LYS A 13 -6.73 -3.16 -5.34
C LYS A 13 -7.35 -2.05 -6.18
N LEU A 14 -6.71 -1.65 -7.28
CA LEU A 14 -7.18 -0.55 -8.13
C LEU A 14 -7.91 -1.03 -9.39
N LYS A 15 -7.90 -2.33 -9.68
CA LYS A 15 -8.47 -2.94 -10.90
C LYS A 15 -7.87 -2.42 -12.21
N ILE A 16 -6.64 -1.93 -12.16
CA ILE A 16 -5.87 -1.50 -13.34
C ILE A 16 -5.09 -2.71 -13.85
N ARG A 17 -5.21 -3.06 -15.14
CA ARG A 17 -4.46 -4.20 -15.67
C ARG A 17 -2.96 -3.90 -15.68
N PRO A 18 -2.08 -4.91 -15.49
CA PRO A 18 -0.64 -4.70 -15.55
C PRO A 18 -0.16 -4.07 -16.86
N SER A 19 -0.77 -4.41 -18.00
CA SER A 19 -0.47 -3.79 -19.29
C SER A 19 -0.81 -2.30 -19.31
N GLU A 20 -1.96 -1.91 -18.78
CA GLU A 20 -2.37 -0.49 -18.69
C GLU A 20 -1.41 0.29 -17.79
N PHE A 21 -1.05 -0.27 -16.63
CA PHE A 21 -0.04 0.33 -15.77
C PHE A 21 1.34 0.41 -16.41
N ALA A 22 1.72 -0.56 -17.24
CA ALA A 22 2.99 -0.56 -17.96
C ALA A 22 3.03 0.47 -19.09
N GLU A 23 1.89 0.80 -19.70
CA GLU A 23 1.77 1.76 -20.80
C GLU A 23 1.53 3.22 -20.33
N MET A 24 1.21 3.43 -19.04
CA MET A 24 1.04 4.77 -18.46
C MET A 24 2.29 5.65 -18.62
N ASP A 25 2.07 6.97 -18.66
CA ASP A 25 3.16 7.94 -18.63
C ASP A 25 3.93 7.86 -17.29
N ILE A 26 5.21 8.22 -17.31
CA ILE A 26 6.10 8.16 -16.13
C ILE A 26 5.58 8.99 -14.95
N TYR A 27 4.94 10.14 -15.19
CA TYR A 27 4.35 10.98 -14.15
C TYR A 27 3.12 10.32 -13.54
N GLU A 28 2.28 9.69 -14.36
CA GLU A 28 1.08 8.99 -13.88
C GLU A 28 1.46 7.74 -13.08
N LYS A 29 2.41 6.93 -13.57
CA LYS A 29 2.94 5.79 -12.82
C LYS A 29 3.54 6.25 -11.48
N GLY A 30 4.36 7.30 -11.52
CA GLY A 30 4.99 7.85 -10.32
C GLY A 30 3.96 8.33 -9.30
N PHE A 31 2.90 9.00 -9.74
CA PHE A 31 1.79 9.42 -8.89
C PHE A 31 1.09 8.23 -8.22
N ILE A 32 0.73 7.20 -9.01
CA ILE A 32 0.07 5.99 -8.49
C ILE A 32 0.96 5.28 -7.48
N MET A 33 2.25 5.10 -7.79
CA MET A 33 3.22 4.49 -6.88
C MET A 33 3.32 5.27 -5.56
N ALA A 34 3.44 6.59 -5.62
CA ALA A 34 3.51 7.44 -4.43
C ALA A 34 2.23 7.35 -3.57
N CYS A 35 1.05 7.27 -4.19
CA CYS A 35 -0.21 7.06 -3.49
C CYS A 35 -0.26 5.69 -2.79
N ILE A 36 0.23 4.63 -3.46
CA ILE A 36 0.32 3.29 -2.88
C ILE A 36 1.25 3.30 -1.66
N ASP A 37 2.42 3.92 -1.77
CA ASP A 37 3.39 4.02 -0.68
C ASP A 37 2.82 4.76 0.53
N LEU A 38 2.16 5.90 0.28
CA LEU A 38 1.52 6.68 1.34
C LEU A 38 0.43 5.87 2.06
N LYS A 39 -0.34 5.08 1.31
CA LYS A 39 -1.37 4.22 1.88
C LYS A 39 -0.78 3.10 2.73
N LEU A 40 0.20 2.37 2.21
CA LEU A 40 0.86 1.28 2.93
C LEU A 40 1.53 1.77 4.22
N LYS A 41 2.14 2.95 4.19
CA LYS A 41 2.73 3.58 5.38
C LYS A 41 1.68 3.84 6.45
N ARG A 42 0.54 4.44 6.08
CA ARG A 42 -0.57 4.73 7.01
C ARG A 42 -1.22 3.48 7.57
N GLU A 43 -1.39 2.44 6.75
CA GLU A 43 -1.91 1.14 7.19
C GLU A 43 -0.98 0.49 8.22
N LYS A 44 0.33 0.53 7.98
CA LYS A 44 1.34 0.00 8.92
C LYS A 44 1.39 0.76 10.24
N GLU A 45 1.28 2.09 10.20
CA GLU A 45 1.20 2.93 11.40
C GLU A 45 -0.07 2.61 12.20
N ALA A 46 -1.23 2.51 11.53
CA ALA A 46 -2.49 2.16 12.19
C ALA A 46 -2.47 0.74 12.80
N GLU A 47 -1.88 -0.25 12.11
CA GLU A 47 -1.71 -1.60 12.62
C GLU A 47 -0.81 -1.62 13.88
N LYS A 48 0.28 -0.87 13.85
CA LYS A 48 1.18 -0.73 14.99
C LYS A 48 0.45 -0.13 16.20
N ASP A 49 -0.25 0.98 16.00
CA ASP A 49 -1.01 1.64 17.07
C ASP A 49 -2.10 0.73 17.66
N LEU A 50 -2.79 -0.03 16.81
CA LEU A 50 -3.80 -0.99 17.26
C LEU A 50 -3.16 -2.12 18.07
N ARG A 51 -2.05 -2.66 17.60
CA ARG A 51 -1.31 -3.72 18.29
C ARG A 51 -0.79 -3.23 19.65
N GLU A 52 -0.25 -2.02 19.72
CA GLU A 52 0.21 -1.42 20.99
C GLU A 52 -0.95 -1.24 21.98
N LYS A 53 -2.13 -0.82 21.52
CA LYS A 53 -3.33 -0.73 22.36
C LYS A 53 -3.78 -2.10 22.87
N LEU A 54 -3.81 -3.11 22.00
CA LEU A 54 -4.19 -4.48 22.37
C LEU A 54 -3.21 -5.08 23.39
N VAL A 55 -1.90 -4.91 23.19
CA VAL A 55 -0.88 -5.37 24.15
C VAL A 55 -1.01 -4.62 25.49
N ALA A 56 -1.23 -3.30 25.46
CA ALA A 56 -1.42 -2.51 26.67
C ALA A 56 -2.70 -2.87 27.43
N GLU A 57 -3.74 -3.36 26.75
CA GLU A 57 -4.96 -3.87 27.38
C GLU A 57 -4.75 -5.27 27.98
N ASP A 58 -4.04 -6.16 27.28
CA ASP A 58 -3.73 -7.51 27.75
C ASP A 58 -2.83 -7.49 29.00
N VAL A 59 -1.84 -6.61 29.06
CA VAL A 59 -0.97 -6.42 30.24
C VAL A 59 -1.72 -5.87 31.46
N ARG A 60 -2.86 -5.19 31.26
CA ARG A 60 -3.67 -4.64 32.36
C ARG A 60 -4.69 -5.63 32.92
N ARG A 61 -4.92 -6.76 32.25
CA ARG A 61 -5.78 -7.86 32.73
C ARG A 61 -4.97 -8.85 33.56
#